data_AF-A0A9E4J777-F1
#
_entry.id   AF-A0A9E4J777-F1
#
_cell.length_a   1.000
_cell.length_b   1.000
_cell.length_c   1.000
_cell.angle_alpha   90.00
_cell.angle_beta   90.00
_cell.angle_gamma   90.00
#
_symmetry.space_group_name_H-M   'P 1'
#
loop_
_entity.id
_entity.type
_entity.pdbx_description
1 polymer ?
#
loop_
_entity_poly.entity_id
_entity_poly.type
_entity_poly.pdbx_seq_one_letter_code
_entity_poly.pdbx_strand_id
1 'polypeptide(L)'
;MARCRVDTLVAGSLLGVAALGLQSACQDTGSPTSVLVNVVPGPGMTDPPHAFRVFARSGETFFFEDERLPETGTLHPVSDRDYGNIVLYVGDVRNTFALDLFAIRDGERRGRGRADVEVIAGAQSQATVTILPTWAWPDGGALLGLAPNGESCIDRSQCLSGACVDAVCCATDSCSPCEACNLPGKVGACSAVPAGEGDGLACAPEGERSCDGLGSCRASSGQRCLAAADCASGHCVHGVCCETACAGACLSCTQAGQEGKCVPLPAGKEDEACGPELRCDGVGGCGPACTLHSDCPTGQACVDGTCVTPKREGETCGHDDQCVSALCSDGRCCRQACGPCTACTGPDGVCAPLPVGWPDPRPEVGCQGLFACTGQGTCALAAGAACRQNEACASGHCVEGGCCDQACSGLCRTCEGGRCALIVNDVDPGACEGNFRCSAEGQCLRAQGQVCRVHNDCADGLCLKGRCAAKE
;
A
#
# COMPACT_ATOMS: atom_id res chain seq x y z
N MET A 1 -12.56 42.23 9.01
CA MET A 1 -12.79 43.05 10.21
C MET A 1 -11.51 43.82 10.52
N ALA A 2 -11.44 45.10 10.20
CA ALA A 2 -10.30 45.94 10.56
C ALA A 2 -10.39 46.35 12.04
N ARG A 3 -9.35 46.09 12.84
CA ARG A 3 -9.20 46.63 14.20
C ARG A 3 -8.34 47.89 14.12
N CYS A 4 -8.94 49.05 14.31
CA CYS A 4 -8.18 50.29 14.59
C CYS A 4 -7.78 50.32 16.07
N ARG A 5 -6.48 50.41 16.35
CA ARG A 5 -5.94 50.71 17.67
C ARG A 5 -5.72 52.22 17.76
N VAL A 6 -6.32 52.87 18.75
CA VAL A 6 -6.16 54.32 19.00
C VAL A 6 -5.11 54.48 20.09
N ASP A 7 -3.89 54.88 19.73
CA ASP A 7 -2.88 55.31 20.71
C ASP A 7 -3.05 56.82 20.97
N THR A 8 -3.25 57.15 22.24
CA THR A 8 -3.52 58.51 22.73
C THR A 8 -2.18 59.22 22.99
N LEU A 9 -1.87 60.26 22.22
CA LEU A 9 -0.76 61.18 22.52
C LEU A 9 -1.28 62.33 23.40
N VAL A 10 -0.74 62.42 24.61
CA VAL A 10 -0.95 63.51 25.58
C VAL A 10 -0.22 64.75 25.09
N ALA A 11 -0.93 65.88 24.95
CA ALA A 11 -0.33 67.18 24.66
C ALA A 11 -0.30 68.07 25.92
N GLY A 12 0.90 68.59 26.24
CA GLY A 12 1.09 69.67 27.20
C GLY A 12 0.94 71.05 26.54
N SER A 13 0.06 71.85 27.12
CA SER A 13 0.12 73.31 27.34
C SER A 13 0.72 74.23 26.26
N LEU A 14 -0.13 75.05 25.61
CA LEU A 14 -0.18 76.54 25.71
C LEU A 14 -1.00 77.15 24.55
N LEU A 15 -2.04 77.90 24.93
CA LEU A 15 -2.67 79.05 24.27
C LEU A 15 -2.68 79.12 22.72
N GLY A 16 -3.81 78.75 22.12
CA GLY A 16 -4.15 79.13 20.75
C GLY A 16 -5.44 78.46 20.28
N VAL A 17 -6.52 79.22 20.14
CA VAL A 17 -7.76 78.74 19.50
C VAL A 17 -7.49 78.55 18.02
N ALA A 18 -7.22 77.31 17.61
CA ALA A 18 -7.19 76.89 16.22
C ALA A 18 -8.26 75.81 16.03
N ALA A 19 -9.11 76.00 15.02
CA ALA A 19 -10.17 75.08 14.65
C ALA A 19 -9.62 73.67 14.45
N LEU A 20 -10.10 72.72 15.25
CA LEU A 20 -9.91 71.29 15.02
C LEU A 20 -10.72 70.87 13.80
N GLY A 21 -10.14 71.03 12.62
CA GLY A 21 -10.47 70.16 11.50
C GLY A 21 -9.97 68.77 11.86
N LEU A 22 -10.87 67.85 12.21
CA LEU A 22 -10.57 66.43 12.11
C LEU A 22 -10.35 66.14 10.62
N GLN A 23 -9.12 66.29 10.14
CA GLN A 23 -8.67 65.46 9.06
C GLN A 23 -8.57 64.06 9.66
N SER A 24 -9.60 63.24 9.41
CA SER A 24 -9.39 61.81 9.29
C SER A 24 -8.39 61.64 8.15
N ALA A 25 -7.10 61.73 8.47
CA ALA A 25 -6.07 61.11 7.66
C ALA A 25 -6.25 59.61 7.82
N CYS A 26 -7.28 59.07 7.15
CA CYS A 26 -7.13 57.76 6.57
C CYS A 26 -5.99 57.93 5.56
N GLN A 27 -4.75 57.72 6.01
CA GLN A 27 -3.76 57.19 5.10
C GLN A 27 -4.33 55.85 4.68
N ASP A 28 -5.07 55.83 3.57
CA ASP A 28 -5.41 54.60 2.86
C ASP A 28 -4.08 53.97 2.49
N THR A 29 -3.59 53.08 3.36
CA THR A 29 -2.50 52.18 3.04
C THR A 29 -3.03 51.20 2.00
N GLY A 30 -2.96 51.63 0.73
CA GLY A 30 -3.08 50.83 -0.47
C GLY A 30 -4.34 49.98 -0.58
N SER A 31 -5.33 50.44 -1.34
CA SER A 31 -6.27 49.50 -1.99
C SER A 31 -5.44 48.38 -2.64
N PRO A 32 -5.74 47.09 -2.43
CA PRO A 32 -4.95 46.03 -3.03
C PRO A 32 -5.05 46.13 -4.55
N THR A 33 -3.90 46.12 -5.24
CA THR A 33 -3.88 46.07 -6.71
C THR A 33 -4.56 44.77 -7.14
N SER A 34 -5.55 44.87 -8.00
CA SER A 34 -6.31 43.71 -8.49
C SER A 34 -6.44 43.70 -10.00
N VAL A 35 -6.63 42.53 -10.56
CA VAL A 35 -6.90 42.34 -12.00
C VAL A 35 -8.21 41.58 -12.14
N LEU A 36 -9.18 42.20 -12.81
CA LEU A 36 -10.37 41.53 -13.29
C LEU A 36 -10.03 40.87 -14.64
N VAL A 37 -9.91 39.55 -14.64
CA VAL A 37 -9.57 38.75 -15.82
C VAL A 37 -10.84 38.16 -16.40
N ASN A 38 -11.23 38.61 -17.59
CA ASN A 38 -12.29 37.99 -18.37
C ASN A 38 -11.74 36.79 -19.14
N VAL A 39 -12.28 35.59 -18.90
CA VAL A 39 -11.80 34.35 -19.51
C VAL A 39 -12.78 33.87 -20.57
N VAL A 40 -12.31 33.75 -21.81
CA VAL A 40 -13.17 33.41 -22.95
C VAL A 40 -12.64 32.18 -23.70
N PRO A 41 -13.51 31.29 -24.21
CA PRO A 41 -13.09 30.22 -25.11
C PRO A 41 -12.64 30.78 -26.47
N GLY A 42 -11.52 30.28 -26.96
CA GLY A 42 -11.07 30.45 -28.33
C GLY A 42 -11.49 29.29 -29.24
N PRO A 43 -11.23 29.41 -30.56
CA PRO A 43 -11.64 28.41 -31.55
C PRO A 43 -11.15 27.00 -31.22
N GLY A 44 -12.04 26.01 -31.32
CA GLY A 44 -11.72 24.60 -31.08
C GLY A 44 -11.89 24.13 -29.62
N MET A 45 -12.21 25.03 -28.68
CA MET A 45 -12.70 24.62 -27.37
C MET A 45 -14.15 24.12 -27.50
N THR A 46 -14.36 22.82 -27.30
CA THR A 46 -15.69 22.18 -27.35
C THR A 46 -16.27 21.89 -25.97
N ASP A 47 -15.41 21.91 -24.95
CA ASP A 47 -15.72 21.47 -23.61
C ASP A 47 -15.31 22.54 -22.59
N PRO A 48 -16.26 23.16 -21.86
CA PRO A 48 -15.92 24.13 -20.84
C PRO A 48 -15.11 23.46 -19.70
N PRO A 49 -14.11 24.16 -19.13
CA PRO A 49 -13.34 23.65 -18.01
C PRO A 49 -14.12 23.71 -16.69
N HIS A 50 -13.75 22.84 -15.76
CA HIS A 50 -14.26 22.83 -14.39
C HIS A 50 -13.37 23.63 -13.42
N ALA A 51 -12.15 23.98 -13.82
CA ALA A 51 -11.24 24.81 -13.02
C ALA A 51 -10.19 25.48 -13.93
N PHE A 52 -9.55 26.54 -13.42
CA PHE A 52 -8.32 27.07 -13.97
C PHE A 52 -7.15 26.92 -12.99
N ARG A 53 -5.95 26.71 -13.53
CA ARG A 53 -4.69 26.86 -12.81
C ARG A 53 -4.04 28.16 -13.26
N VAL A 54 -3.71 29.01 -12.30
CA VAL A 54 -3.22 30.37 -12.55
C VAL A 54 -1.73 30.44 -12.25
N PHE A 55 -1.00 30.97 -13.22
CA PHE A 55 0.42 31.32 -13.07
C PHE A 55 0.57 32.78 -13.45
N ALA A 56 1.19 33.57 -12.56
CA ALA A 56 1.47 34.97 -12.86
C ALA A 56 2.89 35.30 -12.46
N ARG A 57 3.63 35.96 -13.35
CA ARG A 57 5.03 36.32 -13.10
C ARG A 57 5.41 37.67 -13.69
N SER A 58 6.30 38.40 -13.01
CA SER A 58 6.99 39.56 -13.56
C SER A 58 8.49 39.27 -13.55
N GLY A 59 9.10 39.24 -14.73
CA GLY A 59 10.47 38.74 -14.89
C GLY A 59 10.59 37.28 -14.42
N GLU A 60 11.45 37.04 -13.44
CA GLU A 60 11.73 35.73 -12.81
C GLU A 60 10.94 35.51 -11.51
N THR A 61 10.17 36.49 -11.03
CA THR A 61 9.40 36.40 -9.79
C THR A 61 7.96 36.00 -10.06
N PHE A 62 7.47 34.95 -9.38
CA PHE A 62 6.09 34.50 -9.46
C PHE A 62 5.24 35.10 -8.33
N PHE A 63 3.99 35.45 -8.66
CA PHE A 63 2.96 35.91 -7.72
C PHE A 63 1.91 34.83 -7.44
N PHE A 64 1.69 33.98 -8.44
CA PHE A 64 0.87 32.77 -8.35
C PHE A 64 1.68 31.63 -8.98
N GLU A 65 1.94 30.60 -8.20
CA GLU A 65 2.58 29.36 -8.61
C GLU A 65 1.55 28.26 -8.44
N ASP A 66 0.77 28.02 -9.51
CA ASP A 66 -0.16 26.90 -9.58
C ASP A 66 -1.46 27.04 -8.74
N GLU A 67 -1.93 28.28 -8.54
CA GLU A 67 -3.16 28.55 -7.78
C GLU A 67 -4.39 27.98 -8.50
N ARG A 68 -5.20 27.18 -7.80
CA ARG A 68 -6.40 26.55 -8.37
C ARG A 68 -7.61 27.43 -8.11
N LEU A 69 -8.25 27.89 -9.19
CA LEU A 69 -9.46 28.71 -9.08
C LEU A 69 -10.69 28.02 -9.68
N PRO A 70 -11.83 28.02 -8.96
CA PRO A 70 -11.99 28.47 -7.56
C PRO A 70 -11.32 27.52 -6.54
N GLU A 71 -10.90 28.05 -5.39
CA GLU A 71 -10.24 27.29 -4.27
C GLU A 71 -11.08 26.07 -3.83
N THR A 72 -12.41 26.18 -3.92
CA THR A 72 -13.36 25.06 -3.79
C THR A 72 -14.44 25.17 -4.86
N GLY A 73 -14.71 24.07 -5.58
CA GLY A 73 -15.89 23.95 -6.45
C GLY A 73 -15.59 23.83 -7.95
N THR A 74 -16.64 23.62 -8.71
CA THR A 74 -16.67 23.67 -10.18
C THR A 74 -16.76 25.12 -10.60
N LEU A 75 -15.91 25.54 -11.53
CA LEU A 75 -16.10 26.77 -12.27
C LEU A 75 -17.50 26.72 -12.91
N HIS A 76 -18.30 27.77 -12.71
CA HIS A 76 -19.62 27.89 -13.34
C HIS A 76 -19.46 28.78 -14.58
N PRO A 77 -19.03 28.23 -15.75
CA PRO A 77 -18.93 29.02 -16.97
C PRO A 77 -20.28 29.68 -17.24
N VAL A 78 -20.25 30.98 -17.53
CA VAL A 78 -21.45 31.77 -17.76
C VAL A 78 -22.13 31.33 -19.07
N SER A 79 -21.34 30.88 -20.05
CA SER A 79 -21.79 30.24 -21.28
C SER A 79 -20.65 29.52 -22.01
N ASP A 80 -20.96 28.82 -23.11
CA ASP A 80 -19.95 28.27 -24.04
C ASP A 80 -19.14 29.33 -24.80
N ARG A 81 -19.43 30.62 -24.55
CA ARG A 81 -18.71 31.77 -25.12
C ARG A 81 -18.05 32.66 -24.06
N ASP A 82 -18.23 32.33 -22.79
CA ASP A 82 -17.73 33.12 -21.67
C ASP A 82 -17.56 32.19 -20.45
N TYR A 83 -16.30 31.93 -20.11
CA TYR A 83 -15.95 31.10 -18.96
C TYR A 83 -16.04 31.88 -17.64
N GLY A 84 -16.35 33.18 -17.69
CA GLY A 84 -16.54 34.04 -16.53
C GLY A 84 -15.31 34.88 -16.19
N ASN A 85 -15.45 35.65 -15.11
CA ASN A 85 -14.39 36.55 -14.64
C ASN A 85 -13.69 36.00 -13.40
N ILE A 86 -12.38 36.17 -13.35
CA ILE A 86 -11.52 35.86 -12.20
C ILE A 86 -10.96 37.18 -11.66
N VAL A 87 -10.99 37.39 -10.35
CA VAL A 87 -10.32 38.53 -9.72
C VAL A 87 -9.02 38.05 -9.09
N LEU A 88 -7.88 38.54 -9.57
CA LEU A 88 -6.56 38.23 -9.03
C LEU A 88 -6.05 39.41 -8.20
N TYR A 89 -5.68 39.17 -6.95
CA TYR A 89 -5.04 40.18 -6.10
C TYR A 89 -3.52 40.05 -6.23
N VAL A 90 -2.88 41.02 -6.89
CA VAL A 90 -1.47 40.95 -7.28
C VAL A 90 -0.54 41.78 -6.38
N GLY A 91 -1.03 42.30 -5.25
CA GLY A 91 -0.21 43.02 -4.27
C GLY A 91 0.41 44.33 -4.78
N ASP A 92 1.67 44.59 -4.45
CA ASP A 92 2.38 45.86 -4.78
C ASP A 92 3.06 45.87 -6.15
N VAL A 93 2.65 44.99 -7.08
CA VAL A 93 3.23 44.93 -8.42
C VAL A 93 3.12 46.28 -9.10
N ARG A 94 4.26 46.75 -9.62
CA ARG A 94 4.36 47.93 -10.47
C ARG A 94 4.75 47.45 -11.87
N ASN A 95 3.98 47.83 -12.89
CA ASN A 95 4.18 47.56 -14.33
C ASN A 95 3.54 46.24 -14.84
N THR A 96 4.01 45.75 -15.99
CA THR A 96 3.46 44.61 -16.72
C THR A 96 3.90 43.26 -16.13
N PHE A 97 3.01 42.27 -16.10
CA PHE A 97 3.31 40.88 -15.74
C PHE A 97 2.66 39.91 -16.74
N ALA A 98 3.23 38.72 -16.90
CA ALA A 98 2.66 37.66 -17.72
C ALA A 98 1.68 36.83 -16.88
N LEU A 99 0.47 36.63 -17.40
CA LEU A 99 -0.58 35.80 -16.83
C LEU A 99 -0.82 34.60 -17.73
N ASP A 100 -0.61 33.40 -17.21
CA ASP A 100 -0.91 32.13 -17.85
C ASP A 100 -2.08 31.44 -17.12
N LEU A 101 -3.08 31.02 -17.89
CA LEU A 101 -4.23 30.25 -17.40
C LEU A 101 -4.28 28.88 -18.07
N PHE A 102 -4.46 27.82 -17.28
CA PHE A 102 -4.67 26.47 -17.80
C PHE A 102 -6.06 25.95 -17.48
N ALA A 103 -6.80 25.60 -18.52
CA ALA A 103 -8.16 25.09 -18.42
C ALA A 103 -8.13 23.59 -18.06
N ILE A 104 -8.71 23.23 -16.91
CA ILE A 104 -8.73 21.86 -16.39
C ILE A 104 -10.15 21.31 -16.42
N ARG A 105 -10.30 20.06 -16.90
CA ARG A 105 -11.54 19.30 -16.81
C ARG A 105 -11.22 17.86 -16.45
N ASP A 106 -11.93 17.32 -15.48
CA ASP A 106 -11.76 15.93 -15.00
C ASP A 106 -10.31 15.58 -14.62
N GLY A 107 -9.56 16.57 -14.10
CA GLY A 107 -8.15 16.43 -13.73
C GLY A 107 -7.17 16.58 -14.89
N GLU A 108 -7.64 16.68 -16.13
CA GLU A 108 -6.79 16.82 -17.33
C GLU A 108 -6.79 18.24 -17.88
N ARG A 109 -5.66 18.65 -18.45
CA ARG A 109 -5.53 19.93 -19.16
C ARG A 109 -6.23 19.86 -20.52
N ARG A 110 -7.22 20.72 -20.73
CA ARG A 110 -7.99 20.82 -21.98
C ARG A 110 -7.65 22.05 -22.82
N GLY A 111 -7.07 23.08 -22.20
CA GLY A 111 -6.68 24.29 -22.91
C GLY A 111 -5.73 25.18 -22.11
N ARG A 112 -5.20 26.20 -22.76
CA ARG A 112 -4.30 27.22 -22.19
C ARG A 112 -4.76 28.60 -22.67
N GLY A 113 -4.43 29.66 -21.93
CA GLY A 113 -4.50 31.06 -22.32
C GLY A 113 -3.33 31.85 -21.74
N ARG A 114 -2.89 32.90 -22.42
CA ARG A 114 -1.87 33.84 -21.91
C ARG A 114 -2.26 35.28 -22.23
N ALA A 115 -1.99 36.18 -21.31
CA ALA A 115 -2.05 37.63 -21.53
C ALA A 115 -0.90 38.31 -20.80
N ASP A 116 -0.34 39.38 -21.39
CA ASP A 116 0.50 40.31 -20.66
C ASP A 116 -0.40 41.41 -20.09
N VAL A 117 -0.35 41.60 -18.78
CA VAL A 117 -1.28 42.45 -18.03
C VAL A 117 -0.52 43.63 -17.45
N GLU A 118 -0.96 44.84 -17.80
CA GLU A 118 -0.45 46.07 -17.22
C GLU A 118 -1.27 46.48 -15.99
N VAL A 119 -0.60 46.65 -14.85
CA VAL A 119 -1.25 47.06 -13.60
C VAL A 119 -0.80 48.41 -13.08
N ILE A 120 -1.78 49.16 -12.60
CA ILE A 120 -1.58 50.41 -11.89
C ILE A 120 -1.70 50.10 -10.40
N ALA A 121 -0.63 50.35 -9.65
CA ALA A 121 -0.57 50.08 -8.22
C ALA A 121 -1.73 50.79 -7.50
N GLY A 122 -2.46 50.05 -6.67
CA GLY A 122 -3.60 50.58 -5.92
C GLY A 122 -4.92 50.66 -6.71
N ALA A 123 -4.96 50.16 -7.95
CA ALA A 123 -6.14 50.17 -8.80
C ALA A 123 -6.56 48.76 -9.23
N GLN A 124 -7.77 48.66 -9.81
CA GLN A 124 -8.22 47.47 -10.52
C GLN A 124 -7.96 47.64 -12.01
N SER A 125 -7.13 46.77 -12.57
CA SER A 125 -6.94 46.64 -14.03
C SER A 125 -7.87 45.57 -14.59
N GLN A 126 -8.09 45.59 -15.90
CA GLN A 126 -8.84 44.57 -16.60
C GLN A 126 -7.97 43.89 -17.66
N ALA A 127 -8.10 42.57 -17.78
CA ALA A 127 -7.45 41.78 -18.83
C ALA A 127 -8.44 40.78 -19.43
N THR A 128 -8.20 40.36 -20.67
CA THR A 128 -8.95 39.27 -21.30
C THR A 128 -7.98 38.17 -21.67
N VAL A 129 -8.29 36.93 -21.29
CA VAL A 129 -7.51 35.74 -21.64
C VAL A 129 -8.36 34.81 -22.49
N THR A 130 -7.91 34.58 -23.72
CA THR A 130 -8.54 33.62 -24.64
C THR A 130 -7.93 32.24 -24.43
N ILE A 131 -8.77 31.25 -24.12
CA ILE A 131 -8.37 29.86 -23.91
C ILE A 131 -8.46 29.09 -25.22
N LEU A 132 -7.34 28.62 -25.74
CA LEU A 132 -7.31 27.74 -26.91
C LEU A 132 -7.12 26.28 -26.46
N PRO A 133 -7.63 25.30 -27.23
CA PRO A 133 -7.38 23.90 -26.91
C PRO A 133 -5.88 23.62 -27.03
N THR A 134 -5.41 22.64 -26.27
CA THR A 134 -3.98 22.30 -26.17
C THR A 134 -3.28 22.05 -27.52
N TRP A 135 -4.04 21.64 -28.55
CA TRP A 135 -3.54 21.39 -29.90
C TRP A 135 -3.60 22.60 -30.86
N ALA A 136 -4.35 23.66 -30.54
CA ALA A 136 -4.58 24.80 -31.45
C ALA A 136 -3.83 26.09 -31.05
N TRP A 137 -2.92 26.02 -30.08
CA TRP A 137 -2.15 27.18 -29.67
C TRP A 137 -1.22 27.64 -30.81
N PRO A 138 -1.40 28.86 -31.36
CA PRO A 138 -0.70 29.29 -32.56
C PRO A 138 0.66 29.84 -32.16
N ASP A 139 1.69 28.99 -32.13
CA ASP A 139 3.09 29.45 -32.24
C ASP A 139 3.89 28.43 -33.06
N GLY A 140 3.87 28.64 -34.38
CA GLY A 140 5.00 28.27 -35.23
C GLY A 140 6.09 29.33 -35.04
N GLY A 141 7.20 28.95 -34.39
CA GLY A 141 8.43 29.73 -34.33
C GLY A 141 8.43 30.90 -33.32
N ALA A 142 9.27 30.77 -32.29
CA ALA A 142 9.59 31.78 -31.26
C ALA A 142 8.62 31.90 -30.06
N LEU A 143 8.33 30.77 -29.40
CA LEU A 143 8.50 30.49 -27.96
C LEU A 143 7.88 29.10 -27.71
N LEU A 144 8.69 28.07 -27.95
CA LEU A 144 8.32 26.65 -28.04
C LEU A 144 7.47 26.18 -26.84
N GLY A 145 6.48 25.31 -27.12
CA GLY A 145 5.56 24.64 -26.18
C GLY A 145 6.22 23.78 -25.11
N LEU A 146 7.11 24.41 -24.35
CA LEU A 146 7.80 23.88 -23.19
C LEU A 146 6.96 24.16 -21.95
N ALA A 147 6.75 23.14 -21.15
CA ALA A 147 6.03 23.19 -19.90
C ALA A 147 6.86 23.92 -18.82
N PRO A 148 6.24 24.76 -17.97
CA PRO A 148 6.93 25.39 -16.85
C PRO A 148 7.43 24.37 -15.81
N ASN A 149 8.26 24.82 -14.87
CA ASN A 149 8.69 23.97 -13.77
C ASN A 149 7.48 23.47 -12.99
N GLY A 150 7.52 22.20 -12.60
CA GLY A 150 6.45 21.52 -11.86
C GLY A 150 5.51 20.68 -12.72
N GLU A 151 5.64 20.77 -14.04
CA GLU A 151 4.80 20.02 -14.98
C GLU A 151 5.36 18.63 -15.28
N SER A 152 4.49 17.67 -15.56
CA SER A 152 4.94 16.34 -15.99
C SER A 152 5.68 16.40 -17.33
N CYS A 153 6.75 15.63 -17.45
CA CYS A 153 7.52 15.50 -18.67
C CYS A 153 8.02 14.06 -18.86
N ILE A 154 8.34 13.74 -20.10
CA ILE A 154 8.96 12.48 -20.54
C ILE A 154 10.33 12.76 -21.17
N ASP A 155 10.54 13.97 -21.72
CA ASP A 155 11.81 14.40 -22.32
C ASP A 155 12.18 15.85 -21.95
N ARG A 156 13.49 16.14 -21.91
CA ARG A 156 14.07 17.46 -21.62
C ARG A 156 13.57 18.55 -22.55
N SER A 157 13.32 18.22 -23.82
CA SER A 157 12.78 19.13 -24.83
C SER A 157 11.33 19.53 -24.61
N GLN A 158 10.70 19.07 -23.54
CA GLN A 158 9.36 19.48 -23.12
C GLN A 158 9.36 20.52 -22.01
N CYS A 159 10.52 20.87 -21.44
CA CYS A 159 10.60 21.74 -20.25
C CYS A 159 11.22 23.09 -20.57
N LEU A 160 10.69 24.17 -19.99
CA LEU A 160 11.19 25.53 -20.23
C LEU A 160 12.63 25.67 -19.75
N SER A 161 12.96 24.96 -18.68
CA SER A 161 14.31 24.82 -18.13
C SER A 161 15.23 23.96 -19.00
N GLY A 162 14.70 23.20 -19.95
CA GLY A 162 15.44 22.12 -20.64
C GLY A 162 15.70 20.90 -19.77
N ALA A 163 15.10 20.83 -18.58
CA ALA A 163 15.36 19.79 -17.59
C ALA A 163 14.10 18.99 -17.25
N CYS A 164 14.07 17.73 -17.66
CA CYS A 164 13.08 16.75 -17.23
C CYS A 164 13.73 15.82 -16.20
N VAL A 165 13.42 16.03 -14.92
CA VAL A 165 14.01 15.32 -13.78
C VAL A 165 12.87 14.75 -12.94
N ASP A 166 12.95 13.48 -12.57
CA ASP A 166 11.90 12.77 -11.82
C ASP A 166 10.51 12.84 -12.49
N ALA A 167 10.50 12.79 -13.83
CA ALA A 167 9.32 12.96 -14.69
C ALA A 167 8.60 14.32 -14.53
N VAL A 168 9.30 15.33 -14.01
CA VAL A 168 8.80 16.69 -13.81
C VAL A 168 9.79 17.71 -14.41
N CYS A 169 9.26 18.77 -15.01
CA CYS A 169 10.05 19.89 -15.48
C CYS A 169 10.67 20.58 -14.27
N CYS A 170 12.00 20.51 -14.17
CA CYS A 170 12.73 20.93 -12.99
C CYS A 170 13.47 22.23 -13.24
N ALA A 171 13.68 23.04 -12.20
CA ALA A 171 14.46 24.27 -12.32
C ALA A 171 15.94 24.03 -12.72
N THR A 172 16.47 22.84 -12.46
CA THR A 172 17.86 22.45 -12.77
C THR A 172 17.92 21.14 -13.55
N ASP A 173 18.97 20.98 -14.37
CA ASP A 173 19.19 19.80 -15.25
C ASP A 173 19.31 18.46 -14.50
N SER A 174 19.67 18.52 -13.23
CA SER A 174 19.67 17.39 -12.30
C SER A 174 19.53 17.92 -10.87
N CYS A 175 19.00 17.08 -9.98
CA CYS A 175 19.05 17.31 -8.55
C CYS A 175 20.33 16.71 -7.94
N SER A 176 20.77 17.24 -6.79
CA SER A 176 21.86 16.61 -6.04
C SER A 176 21.40 15.25 -5.49
N PRO A 177 22.32 14.35 -5.08
CA PRO A 177 21.93 13.16 -4.33
C PRO A 177 21.07 13.58 -3.13
N CYS A 178 20.01 12.81 -2.84
CA CYS A 178 19.02 13.14 -1.82
C CYS A 178 18.19 14.41 -2.04
N GLU A 179 18.09 14.87 -3.28
CA GLU A 179 17.09 15.83 -3.70
C GLU A 179 16.22 15.25 -4.80
N ALA A 180 14.93 15.59 -4.80
CA ALA A 180 13.99 15.19 -5.84
C ALA A 180 13.15 16.39 -6.28
N CYS A 181 12.73 16.38 -7.54
CA CYS A 181 11.99 17.48 -8.16
C CYS A 181 10.48 17.26 -8.21
N ASN A 182 10.03 16.07 -7.82
CA ASN A 182 8.62 15.68 -7.81
C ASN A 182 8.02 15.57 -6.40
N LEU A 183 8.70 16.12 -5.38
CA LEU A 183 8.23 16.06 -3.99
C LEU A 183 6.93 16.86 -3.80
N PRO A 184 5.90 16.30 -3.13
CA PRO A 184 4.65 17.00 -2.87
C PRO A 184 4.87 18.35 -2.18
N GLY A 185 4.27 19.41 -2.72
CA GLY A 185 4.42 20.79 -2.19
C GLY A 185 5.74 21.48 -2.53
N LYS A 186 6.63 20.83 -3.30
CA LYS A 186 7.90 21.36 -3.82
C LYS A 186 8.15 20.99 -5.30
N VAL A 187 7.10 20.58 -6.01
CA VAL A 187 7.18 20.08 -7.39
C VAL A 187 7.78 21.15 -8.31
N GLY A 188 8.77 20.77 -9.12
CA GLY A 188 9.47 21.67 -10.02
C GLY A 188 10.75 22.33 -9.46
N ALA A 189 11.04 22.13 -8.17
CA ALA A 189 12.28 22.58 -7.53
C ALA A 189 12.95 21.42 -6.78
N CYS A 190 14.23 21.17 -7.06
CA CYS A 190 15.01 20.19 -6.30
C CYS A 190 14.97 20.52 -4.81
N SER A 191 14.44 19.58 -4.04
CA SER A 191 14.26 19.72 -2.59
C SER A 191 14.66 18.43 -1.90
N ALA A 192 15.12 18.53 -0.64
CA ALA A 192 15.61 17.39 0.10
C ALA A 192 14.53 16.29 0.26
N VAL A 193 14.90 15.08 -0.13
CA VAL A 193 14.09 13.87 0.08
C VAL A 193 13.95 13.61 1.58
N PRO A 194 12.76 13.23 2.08
CA PRO A 194 12.54 12.97 3.51
C PRO A 194 13.54 11.99 4.14
N ALA A 195 13.79 12.16 5.44
CA ALA A 195 14.70 11.31 6.17
C ALA A 195 14.27 9.83 6.14
N GLY A 196 15.22 8.93 5.86
CA GLY A 196 14.99 7.49 5.75
C GLY A 196 14.54 7.01 4.37
N GLU A 197 14.10 7.90 3.49
CA GLU A 197 13.71 7.56 2.12
C GLU A 197 14.93 7.53 1.17
N GLY A 198 14.84 6.72 0.11
CA GLY A 198 15.81 6.71 -0.98
C GLY A 198 15.38 7.66 -2.09
N ASP A 199 16.34 8.22 -2.82
CA ASP A 199 16.08 9.09 -3.98
C ASP A 199 15.90 8.31 -5.30
N GLY A 200 15.93 6.97 -5.26
CA GLY A 200 15.83 6.10 -6.45
C GLY A 200 17.00 6.23 -7.43
N LEU A 201 18.05 6.96 -7.07
CA LEU A 201 19.22 7.29 -7.89
C LEU A 201 20.51 6.90 -7.15
N ALA A 202 21.52 7.77 -7.18
CA ALA A 202 22.87 7.52 -6.69
C ALA A 202 22.95 7.24 -5.20
N CYS A 203 21.95 7.64 -4.40
CA CYS A 203 22.02 7.46 -2.97
C CYS A 203 21.73 6.03 -2.53
N ALA A 204 20.80 5.33 -3.18
CA ALA A 204 20.30 4.04 -2.70
C ALA A 204 20.50 2.88 -3.71
N PRO A 205 21.72 2.64 -4.26
CA PRO A 205 21.89 1.59 -5.25
C PRO A 205 21.61 0.18 -4.71
N GLU A 206 21.74 -0.04 -3.38
CA GLU A 206 21.58 -1.36 -2.74
C GLU A 206 20.86 -1.29 -1.37
N GLY A 207 20.12 -0.20 -1.09
CA GLY A 207 19.40 -0.03 0.18
C GLY A 207 20.27 0.25 1.42
N GLU A 208 21.60 0.25 1.28
CA GLU A 208 22.56 0.54 2.37
C GLU A 208 22.62 2.01 2.77
N ARG A 209 22.08 2.91 1.93
CA ARG A 209 22.07 4.34 2.19
C ARG A 209 20.71 4.95 1.87
N SER A 210 20.35 5.94 2.68
CA SER A 210 19.11 6.71 2.59
C SER A 210 19.39 8.19 2.86
N CYS A 211 18.43 9.04 2.55
CA CYS A 211 18.52 10.47 2.72
C CYS A 211 18.28 10.90 4.17
N ASP A 212 18.96 11.94 4.64
CA ASP A 212 18.82 12.48 6.00
C ASP A 212 17.81 13.61 6.13
N GLY A 213 17.04 13.92 5.08
CA GLY A 213 16.14 15.07 5.06
C GLY A 213 16.84 16.43 4.89
N LEU A 214 18.18 16.46 4.85
CA LEU A 214 19.00 17.66 4.67
C LEU A 214 19.78 17.64 3.35
N GLY A 215 19.47 16.69 2.46
CA GLY A 215 20.12 16.54 1.15
C GLY A 215 21.45 15.79 1.20
N SER A 216 21.70 14.99 2.26
CA SER A 216 22.90 14.14 2.32
C SER A 216 22.54 12.66 2.42
N CYS A 217 23.32 11.85 1.70
CA CYS A 217 23.27 10.39 1.81
C CYS A 217 23.94 9.92 3.10
N ARG A 218 23.19 9.21 3.94
CA ARG A 218 23.66 8.62 5.19
C ARG A 218 23.38 7.12 5.21
N ALA A 219 23.89 6.41 6.21
CA ALA A 219 23.64 4.98 6.35
C ALA A 219 22.14 4.74 6.64
N SER A 220 21.55 3.77 5.94
CA SER A 220 20.16 3.37 6.15
C SER A 220 19.95 2.71 7.51
N SER A 221 18.70 2.59 7.93
CA SER A 221 18.34 1.75 9.08
C SER A 221 18.91 0.33 8.92
N GLY A 222 19.50 -0.19 10.00
CA GLY A 222 20.14 -1.51 10.03
C GLY A 222 21.63 -1.50 9.72
N GLN A 223 22.17 -0.38 9.19
CA GLN A 223 23.59 -0.24 8.94
C GLN A 223 24.38 0.12 10.20
N ARG A 224 25.67 -0.19 10.19
CA ARG A 224 26.58 0.14 11.30
C ARG A 224 26.82 1.65 11.37
N CYS A 225 26.94 2.17 12.59
CA CYS A 225 27.24 3.57 12.85
C CYS A 225 28.12 3.73 14.09
N LEU A 226 28.78 4.90 14.19
CA LEU A 226 29.55 5.31 15.36
C LEU A 226 28.91 6.53 16.04
N ALA A 227 28.19 7.35 15.28
CA ALA A 227 27.49 8.54 15.76
C ALA A 227 26.12 8.70 15.11
N ALA A 228 25.23 9.44 15.78
CA ALA A 228 23.89 9.78 15.28
C ALA A 228 23.90 10.34 13.84
N ALA A 229 24.88 11.21 13.53
CA ALA A 229 25.02 11.85 12.22
C ALA A 229 25.46 10.90 11.08
N ASP A 230 25.84 9.66 11.41
CA ASP A 230 26.13 8.63 10.39
C ASP A 230 24.83 8.07 9.79
N CYS A 231 23.71 8.18 10.50
CA CYS A 231 22.44 7.57 10.18
C CYS A 231 21.49 8.56 9.50
N ALA A 232 20.77 8.10 8.48
CA ALA A 232 19.73 8.87 7.80
C ALA A 232 18.62 9.32 8.76
N SER A 233 18.30 8.49 9.75
CA SER A 233 17.35 8.79 10.81
C SER A 233 17.87 9.76 11.88
N GLY A 234 19.18 10.03 11.91
CA GLY A 234 19.83 10.72 13.03
C GLY A 234 19.90 9.88 14.32
N HIS A 235 19.67 8.57 14.26
CA HIS A 235 19.61 7.71 15.44
C HIS A 235 20.57 6.53 15.33
N CYS A 236 21.74 6.67 15.97
CA CYS A 236 22.70 5.57 16.12
C CYS A 236 22.58 4.98 17.51
N VAL A 237 22.05 3.75 17.62
CA VAL A 237 21.79 3.08 18.90
C VAL A 237 22.49 1.72 18.88
N HIS A 238 23.29 1.45 19.90
CA HIS A 238 24.08 0.21 20.00
C HIS A 238 24.93 -0.11 18.75
N GLY A 239 25.41 0.93 18.06
CA GLY A 239 26.26 0.81 16.86
C GLY A 239 25.50 0.47 15.57
N VAL A 240 24.17 0.55 15.57
CA VAL A 240 23.31 0.36 14.40
C VAL A 240 22.37 1.56 14.22
N CYS A 241 22.13 1.96 12.97
CA CYS A 241 21.17 2.99 12.64
C CYS A 241 19.74 2.49 12.88
N CYS A 242 19.05 3.09 13.85
CA CYS A 242 17.65 2.83 14.16
C CYS A 242 16.73 3.74 13.35
N GLU A 243 15.52 3.30 13.02
CA GLU A 243 14.48 4.13 12.39
C GLU A 243 13.98 5.26 13.32
N THR A 244 14.06 5.06 14.64
CA THR A 244 13.71 6.05 15.68
C THR A 244 14.78 6.11 16.76
N ALA A 245 14.66 7.04 17.71
CA ALA A 245 15.62 7.20 18.81
C ALA A 245 15.82 5.96 19.70
N CYS A 246 14.88 5.01 19.70
CA CYS A 246 14.92 3.75 20.45
C CYS A 246 15.43 3.86 21.89
N ALA A 247 14.94 4.89 22.61
CA ALA A 247 15.41 5.27 23.95
C ALA A 247 14.66 4.58 25.11
N GLY A 248 13.77 3.64 24.82
CA GLY A 248 13.03 2.90 25.84
C GLY A 248 13.85 1.74 26.42
N ALA A 249 13.57 1.41 27.68
CA ALA A 249 14.13 0.23 28.31
C ALA A 249 13.63 -1.03 27.60
N CYS A 250 14.46 -2.05 27.51
CA CYS A 250 14.07 -3.35 26.96
C CYS A 250 13.64 -3.25 25.47
N LEU A 251 14.20 -2.27 24.71
CA LEU A 251 14.05 -2.07 23.26
C LEU A 251 15.41 -2.16 22.53
N SER A 252 15.42 -2.66 21.30
CA SER A 252 16.65 -2.67 20.49
C SER A 252 16.38 -2.70 18.99
N CYS A 253 17.31 -2.13 18.21
CA CYS A 253 17.38 -2.24 16.75
C CYS A 253 18.48 -3.19 16.25
N THR A 254 19.12 -3.92 17.15
CA THR A 254 20.20 -4.87 16.81
C THR A 254 19.72 -6.32 16.80
N GLN A 255 18.40 -6.54 16.89
CA GLN A 255 17.85 -7.89 16.87
C GLN A 255 17.95 -8.50 15.48
N ALA A 256 18.39 -9.76 15.43
CA ALA A 256 18.61 -10.49 14.20
C ALA A 256 17.31 -10.57 13.36
N GLY A 257 17.36 -10.15 12.10
CA GLY A 257 16.21 -10.11 11.20
C GLY A 257 15.26 -8.92 11.39
N GLN A 258 15.55 -8.02 12.33
CA GLN A 258 14.85 -6.75 12.54
C GLN A 258 15.84 -5.59 12.70
N GLU A 259 17.01 -5.69 12.08
CA GLU A 259 18.07 -4.69 12.18
C GLU A 259 17.54 -3.32 11.72
N GLY A 260 17.77 -2.31 12.55
CA GLY A 260 17.31 -0.94 12.32
C GLY A 260 15.87 -0.65 12.71
N LYS A 261 15.05 -1.65 13.05
CA LYS A 261 13.70 -1.42 13.58
C LYS A 261 13.73 -1.40 15.09
N CYS A 262 13.09 -0.41 15.72
CA CYS A 262 13.07 -0.36 17.18
C CYS A 262 11.99 -1.33 17.70
N VAL A 263 12.41 -2.52 18.11
CA VAL A 263 11.51 -3.60 18.53
C VAL A 263 11.78 -4.05 19.98
N PRO A 264 10.76 -4.53 20.71
CA PRO A 264 10.92 -5.11 22.04
C PRO A 264 11.92 -6.26 22.08
N LEU A 265 12.83 -6.25 23.05
CA LEU A 265 13.68 -7.39 23.36
C LEU A 265 12.83 -8.58 23.83
N PRO A 266 13.27 -9.84 23.59
CA PRO A 266 12.55 -11.02 24.05
C PRO A 266 12.38 -11.03 25.57
N ALA A 267 11.29 -11.63 26.05
CA ALA A 267 11.06 -11.80 27.48
C ALA A 267 12.24 -12.53 28.14
N GLY A 268 12.61 -12.15 29.37
CA GLY A 268 13.74 -12.74 30.08
C GLY A 268 15.09 -12.12 29.80
N LYS A 269 15.23 -11.34 28.74
CA LYS A 269 16.52 -10.75 28.38
C LYS A 269 16.94 -9.69 29.40
N GLU A 270 18.24 -9.65 29.68
CA GLU A 270 18.85 -8.60 30.48
C GLU A 270 18.99 -7.33 29.66
N ASP A 271 18.67 -6.19 30.28
CA ASP A 271 18.88 -4.86 29.74
C ASP A 271 19.32 -3.95 30.90
N GLU A 272 20.38 -3.19 30.66
CA GLU A 272 21.00 -2.27 31.62
C GLU A 272 20.00 -1.20 32.09
N ALA A 273 19.06 -0.80 31.22
CA ALA A 273 18.00 0.15 31.55
C ALA A 273 16.96 -0.43 32.53
N CYS A 274 16.85 -1.75 32.61
CA CYS A 274 15.85 -2.45 33.40
C CYS A 274 16.36 -2.70 34.85
N GLY A 275 17.68 -2.58 35.12
CA GLY A 275 18.28 -2.77 36.46
C GLY A 275 18.46 -4.24 36.85
N PRO A 276 19.15 -4.57 37.95
CA PRO A 276 19.64 -5.93 38.21
C PRO A 276 18.55 -6.98 38.50
N GLU A 277 17.43 -6.57 39.10
CA GLU A 277 16.33 -7.45 39.53
C GLU A 277 15.20 -7.58 38.50
N LEU A 278 15.27 -6.82 37.40
CA LEU A 278 14.25 -6.83 36.35
C LEU A 278 14.82 -7.43 35.07
N ARG A 279 13.91 -7.87 34.20
CA ARG A 279 14.19 -8.43 32.88
C ARG A 279 13.19 -7.87 31.87
N CYS A 280 13.48 -8.00 30.59
CA CYS A 280 12.55 -7.62 29.53
C CYS A 280 11.25 -8.41 29.64
N ASP A 281 10.11 -7.76 29.51
CA ASP A 281 8.78 -8.39 29.52
C ASP A 281 8.32 -8.89 28.13
N GLY A 282 9.12 -8.67 27.08
CA GLY A 282 8.79 -9.03 25.71
C GLY A 282 7.93 -8.02 24.94
N VAL A 283 7.46 -6.95 25.59
CA VAL A 283 6.64 -5.88 24.99
C VAL A 283 7.26 -4.48 25.13
N GLY A 284 8.48 -4.40 25.63
CA GLY A 284 9.27 -3.16 25.72
C GLY A 284 9.25 -2.53 27.12
N GLY A 285 8.95 -3.34 28.14
CA GLY A 285 8.99 -2.94 29.55
C GLY A 285 9.88 -3.86 30.39
N CYS A 286 10.09 -3.43 31.64
CA CYS A 286 10.84 -4.18 32.65
C CYS A 286 9.85 -4.96 33.53
N GLY A 287 9.98 -6.27 33.60
CA GLY A 287 9.24 -7.16 34.49
C GLY A 287 10.12 -7.80 35.57
N PRO A 288 9.53 -8.34 36.66
CA PRO A 288 10.26 -9.10 37.67
C PRO A 288 10.90 -10.34 37.04
N ALA A 289 12.15 -10.64 37.40
CA ALA A 289 12.78 -11.91 37.06
C ALA A 289 12.11 -13.07 37.82
N CYS A 290 12.10 -14.26 37.24
CA CYS A 290 11.56 -15.47 37.86
C CYS A 290 12.27 -16.73 37.37
N THR A 291 12.09 -17.82 38.10
CA THR A 291 12.52 -19.18 37.68
C THR A 291 11.36 -20.17 37.68
N LEU A 292 10.34 -19.89 38.50
CA LEU A 292 9.12 -20.66 38.65
C LEU A 292 7.92 -19.71 38.58
N HIS A 293 6.77 -20.23 38.15
CA HIS A 293 5.51 -19.49 38.12
C HIS A 293 5.11 -18.94 39.50
N SER A 294 5.50 -19.63 40.58
CA SER A 294 5.29 -19.22 41.97
C SER A 294 6.11 -18.00 42.39
N ASP A 295 7.15 -17.65 41.63
CA ASP A 295 7.96 -16.47 41.90
C ASP A 295 7.24 -15.20 41.44
N CYS A 296 6.17 -15.35 40.65
CA CYS A 296 5.44 -14.26 40.06
C CYS A 296 4.25 -13.79 40.90
N PRO A 297 3.95 -12.47 40.86
CA PRO A 297 2.71 -11.92 41.40
C PRO A 297 1.47 -12.68 40.93
N THR A 298 0.41 -12.66 41.73
CA THR A 298 -0.85 -13.32 41.39
C THR A 298 -1.37 -12.88 40.02
N GLY A 299 -1.68 -13.86 39.16
CA GLY A 299 -2.15 -13.62 37.80
C GLY A 299 -1.04 -13.48 36.75
N GLN A 300 0.22 -13.66 37.15
CA GLN A 300 1.36 -13.70 36.23
C GLN A 300 2.00 -15.08 36.16
N ALA A 301 2.66 -15.30 35.05
CA ALA A 301 3.35 -16.51 34.67
C ALA A 301 4.83 -16.25 34.53
N CYS A 302 5.66 -17.17 35.00
CA CYS A 302 7.06 -17.14 34.66
C CYS A 302 7.21 -17.67 33.24
N VAL A 303 7.58 -16.78 32.31
CA VAL A 303 7.82 -17.11 30.90
C VAL A 303 9.20 -16.60 30.54
N ASP A 304 10.06 -17.51 30.08
CA ASP A 304 11.45 -17.22 29.72
C ASP A 304 12.23 -16.48 30.82
N GLY A 305 11.86 -16.66 32.09
CA GLY A 305 12.50 -16.03 33.24
C GLY A 305 12.02 -14.63 33.59
N THR A 306 10.88 -14.17 33.04
CA THR A 306 10.19 -12.93 33.45
C THR A 306 8.74 -13.19 33.81
N CYS A 307 8.25 -12.49 34.83
CA CYS A 307 6.84 -12.51 35.19
C CYS A 307 6.03 -11.66 34.21
N VAL A 308 5.29 -12.35 33.34
CA VAL A 308 4.42 -11.74 32.34
C VAL A 308 2.97 -12.14 32.60
N THR A 309 2.02 -11.35 32.10
CA THR A 309 0.63 -11.79 32.08
C THR A 309 0.51 -12.91 31.03
N PRO A 310 0.09 -14.14 31.41
CA PRO A 310 -0.06 -15.22 30.45
C PRO A 310 -1.08 -14.86 29.37
N LYS A 311 -0.83 -15.35 28.16
CA LYS A 311 -1.64 -15.14 26.96
C LYS A 311 -3.00 -15.80 27.10
N ARG A 312 -4.03 -15.13 26.59
CA ARG A 312 -5.41 -15.67 26.56
C ARG A 312 -5.52 -16.78 25.52
N GLU A 313 -6.58 -17.55 25.62
CA GLU A 313 -6.80 -18.66 24.68
C GLU A 313 -6.99 -18.16 23.25
N GLY A 314 -6.38 -18.86 22.30
CA GLY A 314 -6.34 -18.54 20.88
C GLY A 314 -5.15 -17.67 20.44
N GLU A 315 -4.42 -17.06 21.38
CA GLU A 315 -3.18 -16.33 21.07
C GLU A 315 -2.04 -17.26 20.72
N THR A 316 -1.07 -16.77 19.94
CA THR A 316 0.07 -17.58 19.52
C THR A 316 1.05 -17.82 20.66
N CYS A 317 1.55 -19.04 20.77
CA CYS A 317 2.48 -19.44 21.82
C CYS A 317 3.59 -20.34 21.26
N GLY A 318 4.73 -20.35 21.94
CA GLY A 318 5.83 -21.30 21.71
C GLY A 318 5.95 -22.38 22.78
N HIS A 319 5.44 -22.10 23.99
CA HIS A 319 5.56 -22.96 25.17
C HIS A 319 4.28 -22.90 26.02
N ASP A 320 4.02 -23.98 26.75
CA ASP A 320 2.82 -24.19 27.57
C ASP A 320 2.65 -23.09 28.63
N ASP A 321 3.75 -22.69 29.28
CA ASP A 321 3.81 -21.67 30.33
C ASP A 321 3.39 -20.27 29.86
N GLN A 322 3.34 -20.03 28.56
CA GLN A 322 2.87 -18.77 27.98
C GLN A 322 1.36 -18.60 28.06
N CYS A 323 0.60 -19.67 28.33
CA CYS A 323 -0.85 -19.69 28.22
C CYS A 323 -1.53 -19.72 29.58
N VAL A 324 -2.68 -19.04 29.72
CA VAL A 324 -3.50 -19.10 30.95
C VAL A 324 -3.86 -20.54 31.32
N SER A 325 -4.09 -21.38 30.31
CA SER A 325 -4.40 -22.80 30.45
C SER A 325 -3.18 -23.70 30.70
N ALA A 326 -1.96 -23.15 30.65
CA ALA A 326 -0.71 -23.90 30.59
C ALA A 326 -0.66 -24.93 29.44
N LEU A 327 -1.32 -24.65 28.31
CA LEU A 327 -1.42 -25.56 27.17
C LEU A 327 -1.19 -24.81 25.85
N CYS A 328 -0.02 -25.01 25.27
CA CYS A 328 0.37 -24.52 23.95
C CYS A 328 0.39 -25.67 22.95
N SER A 329 -0.69 -25.82 22.19
CA SER A 329 -0.80 -26.83 21.12
C SER A 329 -1.04 -26.14 19.79
N ASP A 330 -0.48 -26.68 18.71
CA ASP A 330 -0.67 -26.15 17.36
C ASP A 330 -0.27 -24.66 17.22
N GLY A 331 0.68 -24.23 18.05
CA GLY A 331 1.18 -22.85 18.12
C GLY A 331 0.20 -21.84 18.73
N ARG A 332 -0.85 -22.30 19.42
CA ARG A 332 -1.86 -21.44 20.07
C ARG A 332 -2.18 -21.89 21.49
N CYS A 333 -2.59 -20.94 22.33
CA CYS A 333 -3.03 -21.21 23.68
C CYS A 333 -4.40 -21.89 23.67
N CYS A 334 -4.47 -23.13 24.15
CA CYS A 334 -5.66 -23.97 24.04
C CYS A 334 -6.42 -24.01 25.35
N ARG A 335 -7.76 -23.96 25.30
CA ARG A 335 -8.60 -24.09 26.51
C ARG A 335 -8.43 -25.43 27.21
N GLN A 336 -8.09 -26.47 26.44
CA GLN A 336 -7.91 -27.83 26.90
C GLN A 336 -7.02 -28.60 25.91
N ALA A 337 -6.49 -29.75 26.33
CA ALA A 337 -5.79 -30.65 25.43
C ALA A 337 -6.75 -31.17 24.35
N CYS A 338 -6.40 -30.98 23.07
CA CYS A 338 -7.21 -31.43 21.96
C CYS A 338 -7.08 -32.95 21.76
N GLY A 339 -8.21 -33.64 21.58
CA GLY A 339 -8.24 -35.08 21.30
C GLY A 339 -7.80 -35.41 19.88
N PRO A 340 -7.82 -36.70 19.48
CA PRO A 340 -7.45 -37.15 18.14
C PRO A 340 -8.22 -36.39 17.06
N CYS A 341 -7.58 -36.10 15.93
CA CYS A 341 -8.18 -35.41 14.79
C CYS A 341 -8.78 -34.04 15.08
N THR A 342 -8.30 -33.39 16.14
CA THR A 342 -8.65 -32.00 16.44
C THR A 342 -7.38 -31.22 16.69
N ALA A 343 -7.30 -30.01 16.15
CA ALA A 343 -6.20 -29.09 16.38
C ALA A 343 -6.73 -27.81 17.03
N CYS A 344 -5.86 -27.13 17.76
CA CYS A 344 -6.18 -25.90 18.47
C CYS A 344 -6.18 -24.68 17.55
N THR A 345 -7.00 -24.75 16.49
CA THR A 345 -7.09 -23.72 15.45
C THR A 345 -8.42 -22.97 15.50
N GLY A 346 -9.34 -23.38 16.36
CA GLY A 346 -10.62 -22.71 16.55
C GLY A 346 -10.48 -21.35 17.26
N PRO A 347 -11.51 -20.49 17.15
CA PRO A 347 -11.54 -19.21 17.83
C PRO A 347 -11.38 -19.41 19.35
N ASP A 348 -10.65 -18.49 19.98
CA ASP A 348 -10.34 -18.50 21.41
C ASP A 348 -9.75 -19.83 21.92
N GLY A 349 -8.91 -20.49 21.10
CA GLY A 349 -8.17 -21.69 21.52
C GLY A 349 -9.05 -22.93 21.68
N VAL A 350 -10.16 -22.99 20.94
CA VAL A 350 -11.05 -24.16 20.88
C VAL A 350 -10.49 -25.20 19.90
N CYS A 351 -10.60 -26.47 20.26
CA CYS A 351 -10.25 -27.58 19.38
C CYS A 351 -11.22 -27.67 18.21
N ALA A 352 -10.70 -27.56 16.99
CA ALA A 352 -11.45 -27.70 15.74
C ALA A 352 -11.05 -29.00 15.03
N PRO A 353 -11.99 -29.71 14.37
CA PRO A 353 -11.67 -30.91 13.61
C PRO A 353 -10.65 -30.65 12.51
N LEU A 354 -9.70 -31.56 12.35
CA LEU A 354 -8.80 -31.60 11.20
C LEU A 354 -9.57 -32.01 9.93
N PRO A 355 -9.13 -31.58 8.74
CA PRO A 355 -9.80 -31.93 7.49
C PRO A 355 -9.88 -33.44 7.24
N VAL A 356 -10.90 -33.87 6.47
CA VAL A 356 -11.05 -35.27 6.04
C VAL A 356 -9.79 -35.78 5.33
N GLY A 357 -9.38 -37.00 5.67
CA GLY A 357 -8.26 -37.70 5.02
C GLY A 357 -6.87 -37.25 5.47
N TRP A 358 -6.76 -36.22 6.31
CA TRP A 358 -5.49 -35.80 6.87
C TRP A 358 -5.07 -36.70 8.05
N PRO A 359 -3.76 -36.97 8.23
CA PRO A 359 -3.27 -37.56 9.47
C PRO A 359 -3.37 -36.55 10.61
N ASP A 360 -3.42 -37.03 11.85
CA ASP A 360 -3.20 -36.16 13.01
C ASP A 360 -1.69 -35.93 13.17
N PRO A 361 -1.21 -34.67 13.19
CA PRO A 361 0.22 -34.39 13.28
C PRO A 361 0.84 -34.79 14.62
N ARG A 362 0.03 -35.03 15.66
CA ARG A 362 0.52 -35.40 17.00
C ARG A 362 0.64 -36.91 17.10
N PRO A 363 1.87 -37.44 17.23
CA PRO A 363 2.09 -38.88 17.15
C PRO A 363 1.58 -39.66 18.38
N GLU A 364 1.42 -38.98 19.51
CA GLU A 364 1.07 -39.57 20.81
C GLU A 364 -0.44 -39.73 21.06
N VAL A 365 -1.26 -38.97 20.33
CA VAL A 365 -2.73 -38.97 20.46
C VAL A 365 -3.46 -39.14 19.12
N GLY A 366 -2.72 -39.31 18.04
CA GLY A 366 -3.22 -39.16 16.68
C GLY A 366 -3.52 -40.45 15.89
N CYS A 367 -4.18 -40.28 14.75
CA CYS A 367 -4.31 -41.34 13.75
C CYS A 367 -2.99 -41.52 13.01
N GLN A 368 -2.42 -42.71 13.10
CA GLN A 368 -1.19 -43.07 12.38
C GLN A 368 -1.40 -44.29 11.48
N GLY A 369 -0.54 -44.41 10.47
CA GLY A 369 -0.51 -45.55 9.56
C GLY A 369 -1.78 -45.63 8.71
N LEU A 370 -2.62 -46.64 8.97
CA LEU A 370 -3.82 -46.92 8.18
C LEU A 370 -5.01 -46.04 8.51
N PHE A 371 -4.86 -45.03 9.38
CA PHE A 371 -5.97 -44.19 9.85
C PHE A 371 -5.76 -42.71 9.50
N ALA A 372 -6.86 -42.03 9.17
CA ALA A 372 -6.94 -40.60 8.87
C ALA A 372 -8.20 -39.98 9.48
N CYS A 373 -8.25 -38.65 9.49
CA CYS A 373 -9.33 -37.89 10.11
C CYS A 373 -10.62 -37.89 9.29
N THR A 374 -11.75 -37.98 9.98
CA THR A 374 -13.10 -37.95 9.39
C THR A 374 -13.66 -36.55 9.17
N GLY A 375 -12.94 -35.48 9.55
CA GLY A 375 -13.51 -34.13 9.63
C GLY A 375 -14.45 -33.91 10.82
N GLN A 376 -14.67 -34.92 11.66
CA GLN A 376 -15.55 -34.85 12.84
C GLN A 376 -14.78 -35.08 14.16
N GLY A 377 -13.45 -34.98 14.14
CA GLY A 377 -12.61 -35.23 15.32
C GLY A 377 -12.47 -36.72 15.68
N THR A 378 -12.62 -37.61 14.69
CA THR A 378 -12.43 -39.06 14.88
C THR A 378 -11.51 -39.65 13.82
N CYS A 379 -10.85 -40.77 14.16
CA CYS A 379 -10.05 -41.56 13.23
C CYS A 379 -10.92 -42.59 12.50
N ALA A 380 -10.69 -42.77 11.20
CA ALA A 380 -11.20 -43.87 10.38
C ALA A 380 -10.14 -44.29 9.34
N LEU A 381 -10.39 -45.31 8.52
CA LEU A 381 -9.39 -45.83 7.60
C LEU A 381 -8.99 -44.79 6.55
N ALA A 382 -7.68 -44.65 6.32
CA ALA A 382 -7.10 -43.73 5.35
C ALA A 382 -7.39 -44.17 3.90
N ALA A 383 -7.22 -43.23 2.96
CA ALA A 383 -7.35 -43.52 1.54
C ALA A 383 -6.45 -44.70 1.11
N GLY A 384 -7.00 -45.63 0.33
CA GLY A 384 -6.31 -46.83 -0.16
C GLY A 384 -6.34 -48.02 0.80
N ALA A 385 -6.78 -47.83 2.05
CA ALA A 385 -6.97 -48.94 2.98
C ALA A 385 -8.16 -49.83 2.57
N ALA A 386 -8.06 -51.13 2.87
CA ALA A 386 -9.12 -52.07 2.58
C ALA A 386 -10.34 -51.85 3.48
N CYS A 387 -11.53 -51.80 2.90
CA CYS A 387 -12.78 -51.49 3.60
C CYS A 387 -13.90 -52.46 3.23
N ARG A 388 -14.97 -52.45 4.03
CA ARG A 388 -16.21 -53.22 3.77
C ARG A 388 -17.47 -52.37 3.73
N GLN A 389 -17.43 -51.19 4.34
CA GLN A 389 -18.54 -50.26 4.46
C GLN A 389 -18.00 -48.84 4.36
N ASN A 390 -18.83 -47.92 3.93
CA ASN A 390 -18.50 -46.52 3.68
C ASN A 390 -17.94 -45.82 4.92
N GLU A 391 -18.59 -46.03 6.06
CA GLU A 391 -18.29 -45.42 7.36
C GLU A 391 -16.95 -45.90 7.94
N ALA A 392 -16.40 -47.00 7.43
CA ALA A 392 -15.07 -47.45 7.81
C ALA A 392 -13.97 -46.52 7.29
N CYS A 393 -14.24 -45.78 6.20
CA CYS A 393 -13.30 -44.88 5.55
C CYS A 393 -13.43 -43.46 6.10
N ALA A 394 -12.30 -42.77 6.27
CA ALA A 394 -12.25 -41.36 6.67
C ALA A 394 -13.03 -40.44 5.72
N SER A 395 -13.02 -40.78 4.43
CA SER A 395 -13.82 -40.11 3.40
C SER A 395 -15.31 -40.43 3.44
N GLY A 396 -15.72 -41.48 4.15
CA GLY A 396 -17.07 -42.03 4.07
C GLY A 396 -17.34 -42.80 2.76
N HIS A 397 -16.30 -43.21 2.02
CA HIS A 397 -16.45 -43.85 0.72
C HIS A 397 -15.62 -45.11 0.57
N CYS A 398 -16.29 -46.27 0.61
CA CYS A 398 -15.70 -47.57 0.36
C CYS A 398 -16.09 -48.06 -1.04
N VAL A 399 -15.13 -48.07 -1.94
CA VAL A 399 -15.33 -48.33 -3.37
C VAL A 399 -14.48 -49.54 -3.74
N GLU A 400 -15.11 -50.58 -4.27
CA GLU A 400 -14.42 -51.80 -4.73
C GLU A 400 -13.51 -52.44 -3.65
N GLY A 401 -13.88 -52.25 -2.36
CA GLY A 401 -13.12 -52.75 -1.22
C GLY A 401 -11.94 -51.88 -0.80
N GLY A 402 -11.75 -50.69 -1.38
CA GLY A 402 -10.76 -49.69 -0.99
C GLY A 402 -11.38 -48.35 -0.57
N CYS A 403 -10.79 -47.67 0.41
CA CYS A 403 -11.22 -46.33 0.80
C CYS A 403 -10.84 -45.31 -0.27
N CYS A 404 -11.82 -44.73 -0.96
CA CYS A 404 -11.66 -43.76 -2.05
C CYS A 404 -11.82 -42.34 -1.49
N ASP A 405 -11.17 -41.33 -2.06
CA ASP A 405 -11.30 -39.92 -1.65
C ASP A 405 -12.71 -39.33 -1.85
N GLN A 406 -13.54 -40.01 -2.63
CA GLN A 406 -14.93 -39.66 -2.97
C GLN A 406 -15.74 -40.93 -3.29
N ALA A 407 -17.03 -40.82 -3.59
CA ALA A 407 -17.89 -41.98 -3.83
C ALA A 407 -17.56 -42.79 -5.10
N CYS A 408 -16.79 -42.21 -6.03
CA CYS A 408 -16.32 -42.86 -7.25
C CYS A 408 -17.47 -43.48 -8.08
N SER A 409 -18.67 -42.90 -8.00
CA SER A 409 -19.94 -43.42 -8.53
C SER A 409 -20.25 -43.02 -9.98
N GLY A 410 -19.26 -42.48 -10.70
CA GLY A 410 -19.40 -42.10 -12.10
C GLY A 410 -19.08 -43.25 -13.05
N LEU A 411 -19.52 -43.18 -14.30
CA LEU A 411 -19.07 -44.09 -15.36
C LEU A 411 -17.55 -43.99 -15.50
N CYS A 412 -16.89 -45.13 -15.73
CA CYS A 412 -15.46 -45.21 -15.94
C CYS A 412 -14.65 -44.69 -14.77
N ARG A 413 -15.09 -44.96 -13.54
CA ARG A 413 -14.40 -44.54 -12.31
C ARG A 413 -14.05 -45.75 -11.46
N THR A 414 -12.85 -45.76 -10.91
CA THR A 414 -12.38 -46.78 -9.96
C THR A 414 -11.60 -46.11 -8.83
N CYS A 415 -11.48 -46.82 -7.71
CA CYS A 415 -10.63 -46.41 -6.60
C CYS A 415 -9.23 -47.00 -6.76
N GLU A 416 -8.29 -46.21 -7.29
CA GLU A 416 -6.90 -46.63 -7.43
C GLU A 416 -6.02 -45.91 -6.40
N GLY A 417 -5.35 -46.67 -5.54
CA GLY A 417 -4.45 -46.11 -4.51
C GLY A 417 -5.15 -45.15 -3.54
N GLY A 418 -6.47 -45.25 -3.40
CA GLY A 418 -7.29 -44.37 -2.57
C GLY A 418 -7.80 -43.09 -3.24
N ARG A 419 -7.55 -42.92 -4.54
CA ARG A 419 -8.05 -41.79 -5.31
C ARG A 419 -9.01 -42.27 -6.40
N CYS A 420 -10.07 -41.51 -6.62
CA CYS A 420 -10.95 -41.69 -7.77
C CYS A 420 -10.20 -41.42 -9.07
N ALA A 421 -9.89 -42.47 -9.80
CA ALA A 421 -9.25 -42.39 -11.10
C ALA A 421 -10.26 -42.66 -12.23
N LEU A 422 -9.94 -42.19 -13.43
CA LEU A 422 -10.63 -42.63 -14.63
C LEU A 422 -10.05 -43.98 -15.06
N ILE A 423 -10.92 -44.94 -15.34
CA ILE A 423 -10.58 -46.12 -16.10
C ILE A 423 -10.38 -45.65 -17.54
N VAL A 424 -9.24 -45.95 -18.18
CA VAL A 424 -8.96 -45.53 -19.56
C VAL A 424 -8.56 -46.74 -20.38
N ASN A 425 -9.19 -46.89 -21.54
CA ASN A 425 -9.00 -47.98 -22.49
C ASN A 425 -9.20 -49.38 -21.88
N ASP A 426 -9.91 -49.47 -20.76
CA ASP A 426 -10.30 -50.72 -20.12
C ASP A 426 -11.81 -50.78 -19.89
N VAL A 427 -12.27 -51.96 -19.49
CA VAL A 427 -13.66 -52.25 -19.14
C VAL A 427 -13.89 -51.74 -17.72
N ASP A 428 -14.98 -50.99 -17.51
CA ASP A 428 -15.51 -50.71 -16.18
C ASP A 428 -16.51 -51.82 -15.83
N PRO A 429 -16.17 -52.76 -14.94
CA PRO A 429 -17.01 -53.92 -14.66
C PRO A 429 -18.37 -53.55 -14.05
N GLY A 430 -18.53 -52.35 -13.50
CA GLY A 430 -19.79 -51.88 -12.89
C GLY A 430 -20.63 -51.01 -13.82
N ALA A 431 -20.07 -50.51 -14.93
CA ALA A 431 -20.74 -49.51 -15.76
C ALA A 431 -20.57 -49.68 -17.28
N CYS A 432 -19.42 -50.13 -17.78
CA CYS A 432 -19.13 -50.32 -19.21
C CYS A 432 -18.82 -51.79 -19.50
N GLU A 433 -19.85 -52.59 -19.79
CA GLU A 433 -19.69 -54.02 -20.11
C GLU A 433 -19.72 -54.31 -21.62
N GLY A 434 -19.16 -55.47 -22.01
CA GLY A 434 -19.28 -56.03 -23.36
C GLY A 434 -18.38 -55.38 -24.40
N ASN A 435 -18.98 -54.78 -25.44
CA ASN A 435 -18.26 -54.19 -26.58
C ASN A 435 -17.82 -52.73 -26.33
N PHE A 436 -17.86 -52.27 -25.08
CA PHE A 436 -17.55 -50.90 -24.69
C PHE A 436 -16.35 -50.86 -23.74
N ARG A 437 -15.58 -49.78 -23.83
CA ARG A 437 -14.44 -49.46 -22.97
C ARG A 437 -14.48 -47.99 -22.62
N CYS A 438 -13.81 -47.64 -21.56
CA CYS A 438 -13.76 -46.28 -21.07
C CYS A 438 -12.81 -45.40 -21.90
N SER A 439 -13.32 -44.25 -22.35
CA SER A 439 -12.51 -43.21 -22.99
C SER A 439 -11.73 -42.39 -21.96
N ALA A 440 -10.78 -41.59 -22.42
CA ALA A 440 -10.03 -40.65 -21.58
C ALA A 440 -10.91 -39.58 -20.92
N GLU A 441 -12.12 -39.37 -21.43
CA GLU A 441 -13.13 -38.44 -20.91
C GLU A 441 -14.14 -39.12 -19.98
N GLY A 442 -13.98 -40.43 -19.71
CA GLY A 442 -14.87 -41.19 -18.83
C GLY A 442 -16.19 -41.62 -19.46
N GLN A 443 -16.21 -41.83 -20.79
CA GLN A 443 -17.38 -42.31 -21.53
C GLN A 443 -17.23 -43.79 -21.89
N CYS A 444 -18.32 -44.56 -21.85
CA CYS A 444 -18.35 -45.91 -22.45
C CYS A 444 -18.42 -45.79 -23.98
N LEU A 445 -17.28 -45.89 -24.67
CA LEU A 445 -17.18 -45.86 -26.13
C LEU A 445 -16.83 -47.25 -26.67
N ARG A 446 -16.94 -47.43 -27.99
CA ARG A 446 -16.75 -48.76 -28.60
C ARG A 446 -15.31 -49.24 -28.45
N ALA A 447 -15.16 -50.49 -28.05
CA ALA A 447 -13.86 -51.15 -27.89
C ALA A 447 -13.17 -51.40 -29.25
N GLN A 448 -11.87 -51.70 -29.24
CA GLN A 448 -11.11 -52.04 -30.45
C GLN A 448 -11.78 -53.19 -31.24
N GLY A 449 -11.75 -53.07 -32.57
CA GLY A 449 -12.36 -54.02 -33.50
C GLY A 449 -13.86 -53.81 -33.73
N GLN A 450 -14.56 -53.02 -32.91
CA GLN A 450 -15.97 -52.70 -33.11
C GLN A 450 -16.17 -51.74 -34.29
N VAL A 451 -17.32 -51.85 -34.96
CA VAL A 451 -17.65 -50.98 -36.10
C VAL A 451 -17.73 -49.53 -35.62
N CYS A 452 -17.21 -48.58 -36.39
CA CYS A 452 -17.29 -47.14 -36.10
C CYS A 452 -17.54 -46.35 -37.38
N ARG A 453 -18.05 -45.12 -37.22
CA ARG A 453 -18.24 -44.15 -38.30
C ARG A 453 -17.31 -42.97 -38.17
N VAL A 454 -17.08 -42.50 -36.94
CA VAL A 454 -16.19 -41.38 -36.63
C VAL A 454 -15.20 -41.76 -35.51
N HIS A 455 -14.12 -41.00 -35.40
CA HIS A 455 -13.06 -41.23 -34.41
C HIS A 455 -13.58 -41.28 -32.96
N ASN A 456 -14.53 -40.41 -32.61
CA ASN A 456 -15.10 -40.33 -31.26
C ASN A 456 -16.12 -41.44 -30.96
N ASP A 457 -16.41 -42.36 -31.89
CA ASP A 457 -17.19 -43.57 -31.57
C ASP A 457 -16.36 -44.58 -30.75
N CYS A 458 -15.03 -44.45 -30.78
CA CYS A 458 -14.07 -45.40 -30.23
C CYS A 458 -13.41 -44.87 -28.96
N ALA A 459 -13.19 -45.73 -27.97
CA ALA A 459 -12.56 -45.36 -26.69
C ALA A 459 -11.16 -44.77 -26.86
N ASP A 460 -10.37 -45.31 -27.79
CA ASP A 460 -9.04 -44.79 -28.16
C ASP A 460 -9.08 -43.51 -29.02
N GLY A 461 -10.29 -43.08 -29.44
CA GLY A 461 -10.48 -41.94 -30.32
C GLY A 461 -9.97 -42.15 -31.75
N LEU A 462 -9.91 -43.40 -32.24
CA LEU A 462 -9.43 -43.74 -33.58
C LEU A 462 -10.35 -44.75 -34.29
N CYS A 463 -10.95 -44.32 -35.42
CA CYS A 463 -11.72 -45.16 -36.33
C CYS A 463 -10.93 -45.37 -37.63
N LEU A 464 -10.45 -46.59 -37.89
CA LEU A 464 -9.66 -46.93 -39.06
C LEU A 464 -10.37 -48.00 -39.89
N LYS A 465 -10.61 -47.72 -41.18
CA LYS A 465 -11.33 -48.62 -42.10
C LYS A 465 -12.69 -49.09 -41.55
N GLY A 466 -13.40 -48.20 -40.84
CA GLY A 466 -14.72 -48.48 -40.26
C GLY A 466 -14.70 -49.34 -38.99
N ARG A 467 -13.53 -49.56 -38.37
CA ARG A 467 -13.40 -50.25 -37.08
C ARG A 467 -12.52 -49.48 -36.10
N CYS A 468 -12.82 -49.58 -34.81
CA CYS A 468 -12.01 -48.96 -33.76
C CYS A 468 -10.62 -49.60 -33.70
N ALA A 469 -9.58 -48.77 -33.64
CA ALA A 469 -8.18 -49.18 -33.64
C ALA A 469 -7.40 -48.48 -32.52
N ALA A 470 -6.29 -49.07 -32.07
CA ALA A 470 -5.37 -48.43 -31.15
C ALA A 470 -4.60 -47.29 -31.84
N LYS A 471 -4.32 -46.20 -31.13
CA LYS A 471 -3.31 -45.22 -31.56
C LYS A 471 -1.93 -45.83 -31.27
N GLU A 472 -1.10 -45.96 -32.31
CA GLU A 472 0.31 -46.38 -32.19
C GLU A 472 1.16 -45.34 -31.45
#